data_AF-A0A8J3XWR2-F1
#
_entry.id   AF-A0A8J3XWR2-F1
#
_cell.length_a   1.000
_cell.length_b   1.000
_cell.length_c   1.000
_cell.angle_alpha   90.00
_cell.angle_beta   90.00
_cell.angle_gamma   90.00
#
_symmetry.space_group_name_H-M   'P 1'
#
loop_
_entity.id
_entity.type
_entity.pdbx_description
1 polymer ?
#
loop_
_entity_poly.entity_id
_entity_poly.type
_entity_poly.pdbx_seq_one_letter_code
_entity_poly.pdbx_strand_id
1 'polypeptide(L)'
;MTVRKLSISVPPEVEEIIKAAAAEEGKAVSTWVAEAAVEKARVAALNTQGRAAAQELVAEYESEHGELPKESRRRAREFMMEAGLLDDDSWRAAG
;
A
#
# COMPACT_ATOMS: atom_id res chain seq x y z
N MET A 1 -24.00 -14.45 -3.03
CA MET A 1 -22.63 -14.32 -2.47
C MET A 1 -22.57 -15.01 -1.12
N THR A 2 -21.58 -15.86 -0.88
CA THR A 2 -21.34 -16.46 0.45
C THR A 2 -20.52 -15.49 1.29
N VAL A 3 -21.07 -15.04 2.41
CA VAL A 3 -20.37 -14.16 3.36
C VAL A 3 -19.81 -15.02 4.50
N ARG A 4 -18.52 -14.85 4.82
CA ARG A 4 -17.89 -15.50 5.98
C ARG A 4 -17.81 -14.50 7.13
N LYS A 5 -18.23 -14.92 8.33
CA LYS A 5 -18.14 -14.08 9.53
C LYS A 5 -16.69 -14.00 9.98
N LEU A 6 -16.22 -12.78 10.23
CA LEU A 6 -14.93 -12.50 10.86
C LEU A 6 -15.20 -11.86 12.23
N SER A 7 -14.44 -12.27 13.23
CA SER A 7 -14.42 -11.65 14.55
C SER A 7 -13.04 -11.03 14.73
N ILE A 8 -13.01 -9.75 15.09
CA ILE A 8 -11.78 -8.99 15.30
C ILE A 8 -11.87 -8.29 16.65
N SER A 9 -10.74 -8.17 17.32
CA SER A 9 -10.59 -7.34 18.50
C SER A 9 -9.89 -6.05 18.08
N VAL A 10 -10.46 -4.91 18.47
CA VAL A 10 -9.89 -3.59 18.20
C VAL A 10 -9.78 -2.82 19.53
N PRO A 11 -8.80 -1.90 19.65
CA PRO A 11 -8.76 -1.00 20.78
C PRO A 11 -10.06 -0.18 20.89
N PRO A 12 -10.53 0.17 22.11
CA PRO A 12 -11.77 0.94 22.29
C PRO A 12 -11.79 2.25 21.52
N GLU A 13 -10.67 2.96 21.47
CA GLU A 13 -10.53 4.22 20.73
C GLU A 13 -10.75 4.03 19.22
N VAL A 14 -10.32 2.87 18.67
CA VAL A 14 -10.53 2.54 17.25
C VAL A 14 -11.98 2.16 17.00
N GLU A 15 -12.62 1.44 17.92
CA GLU A 15 -14.06 1.12 17.84
C GLU A 15 -14.91 2.39 17.74
N GLU A 16 -14.63 3.38 18.58
CA GLU A 16 -15.39 4.64 18.58
C GLU A 16 -15.19 5.44 17.29
N ILE A 17 -13.97 5.47 16.75
CA ILE A 17 -13.68 6.09 15.44
C ILE A 17 -14.47 5.39 14.32
N ILE A 18 -14.49 4.05 14.32
CA ILE A 18 -15.24 3.27 13.32
C ILE A 18 -16.74 3.57 13.40
N LYS A 19 -17.31 3.61 14.61
CA LYS A 19 -18.73 3.94 14.80
C LYS A 19 -19.05 5.35 14.31
N ALA A 20 -18.20 6.32 14.64
CA ALA A 20 -18.37 7.71 14.21
C ALA A 20 -18.34 7.83 12.68
N ALA A 21 -17.34 7.23 12.02
CA ALA A 21 -17.21 7.25 10.57
C ALA A 21 -18.39 6.55 9.87
N ALA A 22 -18.82 5.39 10.39
CA ALA A 22 -19.99 4.69 9.86
C ALA A 22 -21.27 5.54 10.01
N ALA A 23 -21.45 6.22 11.15
CA ALA A 23 -22.60 7.10 11.38
C ALA A 23 -22.58 8.34 10.48
N GLU A 24 -21.42 8.97 10.28
CA GLU A 24 -21.24 10.10 9.36
C GLU A 24 -21.64 9.72 7.92
N GLU A 25 -21.30 8.52 7.48
CA GLU A 25 -21.66 7.99 6.17
C GLU A 25 -23.07 7.36 6.09
N GLY A 26 -23.81 7.31 7.22
CA GLY A 26 -25.14 6.69 7.28
C GLY A 26 -25.15 5.18 7.04
N LYS A 27 -24.04 4.49 7.33
CA LYS A 27 -23.83 3.04 7.10
C LYS A 27 -23.85 2.26 8.41
N ALA A 28 -24.19 0.98 8.31
CA ALA A 28 -23.94 0.04 9.40
C ALA A 28 -22.42 -0.15 9.59
N VAL A 29 -21.96 -0.27 10.84
CA VAL A 29 -20.54 -0.50 11.18
C VAL A 29 -19.95 -1.67 10.41
N SER A 30 -20.66 -2.79 10.31
CA SER A 30 -20.20 -3.98 9.58
C SER A 30 -20.02 -3.71 8.09
N THR A 31 -20.89 -2.91 7.48
CA THR A 31 -20.79 -2.51 6.06
C THR A 31 -19.59 -1.60 5.85
N TRP A 32 -19.45 -0.57 6.68
CA TRP A 32 -18.34 0.38 6.61
C TRP A 32 -16.99 -0.33 6.74
N VAL A 33 -16.85 -1.21 7.74
CA VAL A 33 -15.62 -2.00 7.94
C VAL A 33 -15.36 -2.95 6.79
N ALA A 34 -16.39 -3.60 6.24
CA ALA A 34 -16.23 -4.50 5.10
C ALA A 34 -15.74 -3.74 3.85
N GLU A 35 -16.29 -2.56 3.58
CA GLU A 35 -15.86 -1.71 2.47
C GLU A 35 -14.41 -1.23 2.64
N ALA A 36 -14.06 -0.72 3.81
CA ALA A 36 -12.69 -0.30 4.14
C ALA A 36 -11.70 -1.47 4.01
N ALA A 37 -12.08 -2.67 4.45
CA ALA A 37 -11.27 -3.88 4.31
C ALA A 37 -11.08 -4.28 2.84
N VAL A 38 -12.12 -4.17 2.01
CA VAL A 38 -12.03 -4.44 0.56
C VAL A 38 -11.11 -3.44 -0.13
N GLU A 39 -11.24 -2.15 0.17
CA GLU A 39 -10.37 -1.12 -0.38
C GLU A 39 -8.91 -1.38 -0.01
N LYS A 40 -8.63 -1.59 1.28
CA LYS A 40 -7.27 -1.87 1.76
C LYS A 40 -6.70 -3.14 1.14
N ALA A 41 -7.50 -4.20 1.01
CA ALA A 41 -7.08 -5.44 0.38
C ALA A 41 -6.76 -5.25 -1.11
N ARG A 42 -7.55 -4.47 -1.85
CA ARG A 42 -7.29 -4.15 -3.26
C ARG A 42 -5.99 -3.37 -3.42
N VAL A 43 -5.78 -2.34 -2.61
CA VAL A 43 -4.53 -1.55 -2.63
C VAL A 43 -3.33 -2.45 -2.29
N ALA A 44 -3.44 -3.31 -1.28
CA ALA A 44 -2.37 -4.26 -0.94
C ALA A 44 -2.07 -5.25 -2.06
N ALA A 45 -3.10 -5.75 -2.75
CA ALA A 45 -2.94 -6.63 -3.91
C ALA A 45 -2.25 -5.91 -5.07
N LEU A 46 -2.70 -4.70 -5.41
CA LEU A 46 -2.09 -3.86 -6.46
C LEU A 46 -0.63 -3.54 -6.14
N ASN A 47 -0.31 -3.19 -4.91
CA ASN A 47 1.08 -2.92 -4.49
C ASN A 47 1.97 -4.17 -4.59
N THR A 48 1.41 -5.35 -4.36
CA THR A 48 2.17 -6.61 -4.47
C THR A 48 2.41 -6.95 -5.94
N GLN A 49 1.39 -6.84 -6.78
CA GLN A 49 1.50 -7.05 -8.23
C GLN A 49 2.43 -6.02 -8.88
N GLY A 50 2.29 -4.74 -8.52
CA GLY A 50 3.12 -3.65 -9.04
C GLY A 50 4.59 -3.82 -8.67
N ARG A 51 4.90 -4.29 -7.45
CA ARG A 51 6.27 -4.61 -7.05
C ARG A 51 6.86 -5.75 -7.86
N ALA A 52 6.11 -6.82 -8.08
CA ALA A 52 6.56 -7.95 -8.90
C ALA A 52 6.82 -7.50 -10.36
N ALA A 53 5.90 -6.73 -10.95
CA ALA A 53 6.05 -6.21 -12.30
C ALA A 53 7.25 -5.23 -12.42
N ALA A 54 7.47 -4.39 -11.42
CA ALA A 54 8.62 -3.49 -11.41
C ALA A 54 9.95 -4.25 -11.31
N GLN A 55 10.01 -5.33 -10.52
CA GLN A 55 11.19 -6.20 -10.43
C GLN A 55 11.47 -6.91 -11.75
N GLU A 56 10.43 -7.40 -12.43
CA GLU A 56 10.55 -8.03 -13.74
C GLU A 56 11.07 -7.05 -14.79
N LEU A 57 10.53 -5.84 -14.85
CA LEU A 57 10.98 -4.79 -15.77
C LEU A 57 12.46 -4.44 -15.57
N VAL A 58 12.90 -4.33 -14.31
CA VAL A 58 14.31 -4.06 -13.98
C VAL A 58 15.19 -5.24 -14.42
N ALA A 59 14.77 -6.47 -14.14
CA ALA A 59 15.53 -7.66 -14.52
C ALA A 59 15.64 -7.83 -16.04
N GLU A 60 14.57 -7.55 -16.79
CA GLU A 60 14.57 -7.55 -18.26
C GLU A 60 15.56 -6.52 -18.78
N TYR A 61 15.48 -5.27 -18.33
CA TYR A 61 16.43 -4.22 -18.69
C TYR A 61 17.88 -4.61 -18.38
N GLU A 62 18.15 -5.12 -17.18
CA GLU A 62 19.51 -5.49 -16.77
C GLU A 62 20.04 -6.71 -17.55
N SER A 63 19.17 -7.58 -18.05
CA SER A 63 19.55 -8.69 -18.92
C SER A 63 19.99 -8.23 -20.32
N GLU A 64 19.37 -7.17 -20.85
CA GLU A 64 19.66 -6.63 -22.17
C GLU A 64 20.80 -5.61 -22.17
N HIS A 65 20.94 -4.84 -21.09
CA HIS A 65 21.81 -3.66 -21.03
C HIS A 65 22.89 -3.72 -19.93
N GLY A 66 22.84 -4.73 -19.06
CA GLY A 66 23.67 -4.80 -17.86
C GLY A 66 23.11 -3.97 -16.69
N GLU A 67 23.83 -3.95 -15.56
CA GLU A 67 23.35 -3.33 -14.33
C GLU A 67 22.92 -1.86 -14.50
N LEU A 68 21.82 -1.48 -13.85
CA LEU A 68 21.35 -0.09 -13.83
C LEU A 68 22.43 0.84 -13.25
N PRO A 69 22.86 1.88 -13.99
CA PRO A 69 23.87 2.81 -13.51
C PRO A 69 23.48 3.49 -12.19
N LYS A 70 24.45 3.64 -11.28
CA LYS A 70 24.25 4.28 -9.97
C LYS A 70 23.64 5.69 -10.08
N GLU A 71 24.01 6.44 -11.12
CA GLU A 71 23.47 7.77 -11.36
C GLU A 71 21.99 7.76 -11.72
N SER A 72 21.55 6.80 -12.52
CA SER A 72 20.13 6.60 -12.86
C SER A 72 19.32 6.23 -11.62
N ARG A 73 19.86 5.34 -10.76
CA ARG A 73 19.25 4.98 -9.47
C ARG A 73 19.12 6.20 -8.55
N ARG A 74 20.14 7.07 -8.49
CA ARG A 74 20.09 8.33 -7.73
C ARG A 74 19.01 9.28 -8.26
N ARG A 75 18.95 9.52 -9.58
CA ARG A 75 17.94 10.42 -10.18
C ARG A 75 16.52 9.91 -9.96
N ALA A 76 16.30 8.60 -10.10
CA ALA A 76 15.01 7.98 -9.81
C ALA A 76 14.60 8.21 -8.34
N ARG A 77 15.55 8.09 -7.41
CA ARG A 77 15.32 8.38 -5.99
C ARG A 77 14.94 9.83 -5.75
N GLU A 78 15.69 10.78 -6.32
CA GLU A 78 15.41 12.23 -6.20
C GLU A 78 14.01 12.56 -6.71
N PHE A 79 13.65 12.05 -7.89
CA PHE A 79 12.32 12.21 -8.46
C PHE A 79 11.22 11.65 -7.54
N MET A 80 11.42 10.45 -6.98
CA MET A 80 10.43 9.83 -6.10
C MET A 80 10.27 10.58 -4.77
N MET A 81 11.33 11.19 -4.24
CA MET A 81 11.24 12.07 -3.06
C MET A 81 10.49 13.37 -3.40
N GLU A 82 10.79 14.02 -4.54
CA GLU A 82 10.08 15.22 -4.99
C GLU A 82 8.58 14.97 -5.22
N ALA A 83 8.24 13.80 -5.78
CA ALA A 83 6.87 13.37 -5.99
C ALA A 83 6.13 12.97 -4.70
N GLY A 84 6.78 13.01 -3.53
CA GLY A 84 6.19 12.62 -2.25
C GLY A 84 5.90 11.12 -2.15
N LEU A 85 6.57 10.29 -2.97
CA LEU A 85 6.41 8.84 -2.97
C LEU A 85 7.37 8.15 -2.00
N LEU A 86 8.41 8.86 -1.55
CA LEU A 86 9.40 8.39 -0.59
C LEU A 86 9.60 9.43 0.52
N ASP A 87 9.51 8.96 1.76
CA ASP A 87 9.82 9.75 2.96
C ASP A 87 11.29 9.56 3.35
N ASP A 88 11.92 10.59 3.95
CA ASP A 88 13.34 10.56 4.34
C ASP A 88 13.65 9.45 5.37
N ASP A 89 12.69 9.11 6.24
CA ASP A 89 12.82 8.07 7.29
C ASP A 89 12.67 6.63 6.77
N SER A 90 12.03 6.43 5.60
CA SER A 90 11.75 5.09 5.08
C SER A 90 13.01 4.35 4.58
N TRP A 91 14.14 5.07 4.42
CA TRP A 91 15.33 4.55 3.74
C TRP A 91 16.51 4.16 4.62
N ARG A 92 16.56 4.57 5.90
CA ARG A 92 17.68 4.17 6.79
C ARG A 92 17.73 2.66 7.07
N ALA A 93 16.67 1.92 6.75
CA ALA A 93 16.55 0.49 6.99
C ALA A 93 17.02 -0.41 5.83
N ALA A 94 17.38 0.15 4.67
CA ALA A 94 17.77 -0.61 3.47
C ALA A 94 19.23 -0.36 3.05
N GLY A 95 20.12 -0.24 4.04
CA GLY A 95 21.58 -0.18 3.85
C GLY A 95 22.23 -1.56 3.80
#